data_AF-A0A536D7K1-F1
#
_entry.id   AF-A0A536D7K1-F1
#
_cell.length_a   1.000
_cell.length_b   1.000
_cell.length_c   1.000
_cell.angle_alpha   90.00
_cell.angle_beta   90.00
_cell.angle_gamma   90.00
#
_symmetry.space_group_name_H-M   'P 1'
#
loop_
_entity.id
_entity.type
_entity.pdbx_description
1 polymer ?
#
loop_
_entity_poly.entity_id
_entity_poly.type
_entity_poly.pdbx_seq_one_letter_code
_entity_poly.pdbx_strand_id
1 'polypeptide(L)'
;MAVVDGAAPLTVNLAEIDRGAVALVGGKGANLGDLARAGFPVPKGFVLTTRGYALAAEAAGVDPARPSKSAERLRAAPLPDA
;
A
#
# COMPACT_ATOMS: atom_id res chain seq x y z
N MET A 1 -7.33 -7.58 11.11
CA MET A 1 -8.15 -6.43 11.57
C MET A 1 -7.57 -5.19 10.94
N ALA A 2 -8.33 -4.52 10.06
CA ALA A 2 -7.95 -3.21 9.54
C ALA A 2 -8.10 -2.19 10.67
N VAL A 3 -7.14 -1.26 10.79
CA VAL A 3 -7.31 -0.06 11.61
C VAL A 3 -8.43 0.74 10.94
N VAL A 4 -9.58 0.82 11.60
CA VAL A 4 -10.77 1.52 11.13
C VAL A 4 -10.98 2.73 12.03
N ASP A 5 -10.69 3.91 11.48
CA ASP A 5 -11.10 5.17 12.08
C ASP A 5 -11.87 5.95 11.02
N GLY A 6 -13.18 5.69 10.89
CA GLY A 6 -14.16 6.43 10.06
C GLY A 6 -13.85 6.64 8.56
N ALA A 7 -12.68 6.22 8.11
CA ALA A 7 -12.04 6.53 6.84
C ALA A 7 -11.48 5.24 6.23
N ALA A 8 -11.35 5.23 4.90
CA ALA A 8 -10.92 4.05 4.15
C ALA A 8 -9.66 3.40 4.75
N PRO A 9 -9.56 2.05 4.77
CA PRO A 9 -8.49 1.34 5.46
C PRO A 9 -7.11 1.69 4.90
N LEU A 10 -6.10 1.75 5.77
CA LEU A 10 -4.70 1.99 5.37
C LEU A 10 -4.00 0.71 4.89
N THR A 11 -4.49 -0.45 5.31
CA THR A 11 -4.02 -1.76 4.87
C THR A 11 -5.20 -2.68 4.59
N VAL A 12 -5.07 -3.57 3.61
CA VAL A 12 -6.07 -4.61 3.31
C VAL A 12 -5.39 -5.97 3.11
N ASN A 13 -6.06 -7.05 3.48
CA ASN A 13 -5.53 -8.39 3.28
C ASN A 13 -5.52 -8.73 1.78
N LEU A 14 -4.46 -9.39 1.29
CA LEU A 14 -4.39 -9.85 -0.09
C LEU A 14 -5.54 -10.81 -0.45
N ALA A 15 -6.01 -11.62 0.50
CA ALA A 15 -7.12 -12.55 0.27
C ALA A 15 -8.50 -11.86 0.12
N GLU A 16 -8.61 -10.59 0.47
CA GLU A 16 -9.86 -9.83 0.51
C GLU A 16 -10.06 -8.91 -0.71
N ILE A 17 -9.12 -8.92 -1.67
CA ILE A 17 -9.13 -8.04 -2.84
C ILE A 17 -9.03 -8.82 -4.15
N ASP A 18 -9.42 -8.17 -5.25
CA ASP A 18 -9.37 -8.69 -6.61
C ASP A 18 -8.95 -7.59 -7.60
N ARG A 19 -8.95 -7.89 -8.91
CA ARG A 19 -8.65 -6.92 -10.00
C ARG A 19 -9.53 -5.67 -10.00
N GLY A 20 -10.69 -5.67 -9.34
CA GLY A 20 -11.53 -4.48 -9.18
C GLY A 20 -10.94 -3.47 -8.20
N ALA A 21 -10.04 -3.90 -7.31
CA ALA A 21 -9.45 -3.06 -6.26
C ALA A 21 -8.27 -2.18 -6.72
N VAL A 22 -8.01 -2.02 -8.02
CA VAL A 22 -6.86 -1.25 -8.55
C VAL A 22 -6.78 0.17 -7.97
N ALA A 23 -7.91 0.86 -7.80
CA ALA A 23 -7.92 2.19 -7.18
C ALA A 23 -7.46 2.19 -5.71
N LEU A 24 -7.73 1.09 -5.00
CA LEU A 24 -7.42 0.93 -3.57
C LEU A 24 -5.97 0.46 -3.34
N VAL A 25 -5.45 -0.42 -4.18
CA VAL A 25 -4.17 -1.13 -3.92
C VAL A 25 -3.16 -1.09 -5.07
N GLY A 26 -3.50 -0.41 -6.18
CA GLY A 26 -2.72 -0.42 -7.41
C GLY A 26 -2.79 -1.76 -8.16
N GLY A 27 -2.24 -1.77 -9.39
CA GLY A 27 -2.34 -2.93 -10.29
C GLY A 27 -1.64 -4.20 -9.75
N LYS A 28 -0.53 -4.06 -9.01
CA LYS A 28 0.19 -5.22 -8.44
C LYS A 28 -0.60 -5.89 -7.31
N GLY A 29 -1.10 -5.09 -6.36
CA GLY A 29 -1.92 -5.61 -5.27
C GLY A 29 -3.18 -6.29 -5.78
N ALA A 30 -3.85 -5.66 -6.75
CA ALA A 30 -5.06 -6.19 -7.37
C ALA A 30 -4.80 -7.54 -8.09
N ASN A 31 -3.69 -7.63 -8.85
CA ASN A 31 -3.29 -8.87 -9.52
C ASN A 31 -2.91 -9.99 -8.52
N LEU A 32 -2.22 -9.67 -7.43
CA LEU A 32 -1.89 -10.65 -6.39
C LEU A 32 -3.16 -11.16 -5.67
N GLY A 33 -4.14 -10.28 -5.46
CA GLY A 33 -5.45 -10.67 -4.93
C GLY A 33 -6.17 -11.66 -5.84
N ASP A 34 -6.22 -11.38 -7.15
CA ASP A 34 -6.79 -12.30 -8.14
C ASP A 34 -6.10 -13.67 -8.11
N LEU A 35 -4.77 -13.72 -8.08
CA LEU A 35 -4.02 -14.97 -8.00
C LEU A 35 -4.32 -15.74 -6.71
N ALA A 36 -4.40 -15.04 -5.57
CA ALA A 36 -4.73 -15.66 -4.29
C ALA A 36 -6.14 -16.26 -4.30
N ARG A 37 -7.13 -15.53 -4.84
CA ARG A 37 -8.52 -15.99 -4.97
C ARG A 37 -8.68 -17.14 -5.96
N ALA A 38 -7.85 -17.17 -7.00
CA ALA A 38 -7.80 -18.27 -7.97
C ALA A 38 -7.08 -19.52 -7.43
N GLY A 39 -6.59 -19.52 -6.18
CA GLY A 39 -5.99 -20.69 -5.54
C GLY A 39 -4.53 -20.92 -5.89
N PHE A 40 -3.86 -19.96 -6.54
CA PHE A 40 -2.41 -20.02 -6.71
C PHE A 40 -1.70 -19.88 -5.35
N PRO A 41 -0.48 -20.42 -5.19
CA PRO A 41 0.28 -20.36 -3.93
C PRO A 41 0.84 -18.95 -3.69
N VAL A 42 -0.03 -17.99 -3.40
CA VAL A 42 0.34 -16.64 -2.99
C VAL A 42 0.60 -16.63 -1.48
N PRO A 43 1.76 -16.15 -1.01
CA PRO A 43 2.03 -16.04 0.42
C PRO A 43 0.99 -15.17 1.13
N LYS A 44 0.68 -15.51 2.38
CA LYS A 44 -0.17 -14.66 3.23
C LYS A 44 0.48 -13.28 3.37
N GLY A 45 -0.31 -12.22 3.21
CA GLY A 45 0.19 -10.86 3.28
C GLY A 45 -0.93 -9.83 3.18
N PHE A 46 -0.53 -8.57 3.21
CA PHE A 46 -1.40 -7.42 3.10
C PHE A 46 -0.80 -6.39 2.15
N VAL A 47 -1.62 -5.44 1.72
CA VAL A 47 -1.20 -4.31 0.88
C VAL A 47 -1.43 -3.02 1.64
N LEU A 48 -0.44 -2.12 1.65
CA LEU A 48 -0.63 -0.72 2.01
C LEU A 48 -1.49 -0.06 0.92
N THR A 49 -2.62 0.50 1.29
CA THR A 49 -3.54 1.10 0.31
C THR A 49 -2.95 2.36 -0.30
N THR A 50 -3.49 2.78 -1.44
CA THR A 50 -3.11 4.04 -2.10
C THR A 50 -3.29 5.24 -1.17
N ARG A 51 -4.33 5.22 -0.33
CA ARG A 51 -4.52 6.21 0.75
C ARG A 51 -3.41 6.14 1.80
N GLY A 52 -3.08 4.94 2.28
CA GLY A 52 -1.99 4.75 3.25
C GLY A 52 -0.65 5.25 2.71
N TYR A 53 -0.36 4.94 1.46
CA TYR A 53 0.81 5.47 0.77
C TYR A 53 0.79 7.00 0.65
N ALA A 54 -0.35 7.60 0.26
CA ALA A 54 -0.46 9.05 0.11
C ALA A 54 -0.16 9.81 1.41
N LEU A 55 -0.73 9.36 2.53
CA LEU A 55 -0.48 9.95 3.85
C LEU A 55 1.00 9.83 4.25
N ALA A 56 1.60 8.66 4.05
CA ALA A 56 3.01 8.44 4.36
C ALA A 56 3.93 9.29 3.46
N ALA A 57 3.63 9.37 2.17
CA ALA A 57 4.37 10.15 1.18
C ALA A 57 4.31 11.65 1.47
N GLU A 58 3.13 12.16 1.85
CA GLU A 58 2.94 13.54 2.29
C GLU A 58 3.76 13.85 3.54
N ALA A 59 3.65 13.01 4.58
CA ALA A 59 4.41 13.16 5.81
C ALA A 59 5.93 13.13 5.58
N ALA A 60 6.40 12.34 4.60
CA ALA A 60 7.80 12.25 4.22
C ALA A 60 8.26 13.34 3.22
N GLY A 61 7.36 14.23 2.77
CA GLY A 61 7.69 15.28 1.80
C GLY A 61 8.15 14.72 0.45
N VAL A 62 7.56 13.62 0.00
CA VAL A 62 7.79 12.99 -1.30
C VAL A 62 7.20 13.86 -2.40
N ASP A 63 8.02 14.22 -3.38
CA ASP A 63 7.59 14.89 -4.61
C ASP A 63 7.68 13.91 -5.80
N PRO A 64 6.55 13.54 -6.42
CA PRO A 64 6.55 12.62 -7.56
C PRO A 64 7.25 13.20 -8.80
N ALA A 65 7.36 14.52 -8.93
CA ALA A 65 8.11 15.15 -10.02
C ALA A 65 9.63 15.05 -9.83
N ARG A 66 10.12 14.63 -8.66
CA ARG A 66 11.55 14.55 -8.32
C ARG A 66 11.92 13.21 -7.68
N PRO A 67 11.79 12.08 -8.40
CA PRO A 67 11.91 10.73 -7.83
C PRO A 67 13.24 10.45 -7.14
N SER A 68 14.38 10.90 -7.69
CA SER A 68 15.69 10.69 -7.07
C SER A 68 15.83 11.38 -5.71
N LYS A 69 15.38 12.64 -5.62
CA LYS A 69 15.39 13.42 -4.35
C LYS A 69 14.40 12.85 -3.34
N SER A 70 13.23 12.41 -3.80
CA SER A 70 12.24 11.75 -2.95
C SER A 70 12.78 10.43 -2.38
N ALA A 71 13.48 9.64 -3.19
CA ALA A 71 14.10 8.39 -2.74
C ALA A 71 15.25 8.65 -1.73
N GLU A 72 16.03 9.72 -1.92
CA GLU A 72 17.04 10.14 -0.94
C GLU A 72 16.38 10.50 0.41
N ARG A 73 15.33 11.33 0.39
CA ARG A 73 14.56 11.71 1.59
C ARG A 73 13.98 10.50 2.32
N LEU A 74 13.35 9.58 1.60
CA LEU A 74 12.76 8.38 2.21
C LEU A 74 13.81 7.50 2.89
N ARG A 75 15.04 7.42 2.36
CA ARG A 75 16.13 6.65 2.98
C ARG A 75 16.74 7.33 4.20
N ALA A 76 16.72 8.66 4.22
CA ALA A 76 17.27 9.46 5.32
C ALA A 76 16.24 9.75 6.43
N ALA A 77 14.95 9.57 6.14
CA ALA A 77 13.88 9.82 7.10
C ALA A 77 14.00 8.87 8.30
N PRO A 78 13.90 9.38 9.55
CA PRO A 78 13.85 8.52 10.72
C PRO A 78 12.62 7.62 10.64
N LEU A 79 12.80 6.33 10.89
CA LEU A 79 11.68 5.42 11.05
C LEU A 79 11.00 5.75 12.39
N PRO A 80 9.66 5.88 12.43
CA PRO A 80 8.96 6.08 13.68
C PRO A 80 9.14 4.86 14.59
N ASP A 81 9.14 5.11 15.90
CA ASP A 81 9.19 4.06 16.91
C ASP A 81 7.97 3.12 16.77
N ALA A 82 8.19 1.84 17.08
CA ALA A 82 7.20 0.77 16.93
C ALA A 82 6.14 0.75 18.03
#